data_AF-E6N843-F1
#
_entry.id   AF-E6N843-F1
#
_cell.length_a   1.000
_cell.length_b   1.000
_cell.length_c   1.000
_cell.angle_alpha   90.00
_cell.angle_beta   90.00
_cell.angle_gamma   90.00
#
_symmetry.space_group_name_H-M   'P 1'
#
loop_
_entity.id
_entity.type
_entity.pdbx_description
1 polymer ?
#
loop_
_entity_poly.entity_id
_entity_poly.type
_entity_poly.pdbx_seq_one_letter_code
_entity_poly.pdbx_strand_id
1 'polypeptide(L)'
;MSTNWVNISRKLSTLKEKEFEAIKDELCGDSLLVILFGSRARGEETPLSDYDLLVIKKRRGDRVVLKWPAQIFNYTVDEVFEELSRLNTLVLDAVLEGRLLCGDEQLFEKLRREAEKIVEKQWLRKSETGWVSRAVLRDGGV
;
A
#
# COMPACT_ATOMS: atom_id res chain seq x y z
N MET A 1 -2.70 -6.06 31.08
CA MET A 1 -1.40 -6.22 30.39
C MET A 1 -0.28 -5.85 31.36
N SER A 2 0.79 -6.64 31.45
CA SER A 2 1.94 -6.32 32.32
C SER A 2 2.63 -5.02 31.85
N THR A 3 3.02 -4.15 32.79
CA THR A 3 3.72 -2.88 32.55
C THR A 3 4.94 -3.02 31.64
N ASN A 4 5.57 -4.20 31.63
CA ASN A 4 6.72 -4.50 30.77
C ASN A 4 6.34 -4.53 29.28
N TRP A 5 5.21 -5.14 28.93
CA TRP A 5 4.77 -5.27 27.54
C TRP A 5 4.42 -3.92 26.90
N VAL A 6 3.79 -3.02 27.66
CA VAL A 6 3.47 -1.65 27.20
C VAL A 6 4.74 -0.86 26.89
N ASN A 7 5.79 -1.05 27.69
CA ASN A 7 7.06 -0.37 27.46
C ASN A 7 7.81 -0.96 26.26
N ILE A 8 7.79 -2.29 26.09
CA ILE A 8 8.37 -2.97 24.93
C ILE A 8 7.67 -2.52 23.64
N SER A 9 6.34 -2.50 23.63
CA SER A 9 5.58 -2.11 22.44
C SER A 9 5.84 -0.66 22.05
N ARG A 10 5.88 0.25 23.02
CA ARG A 10 6.22 1.66 22.77
C ARG A 10 7.62 1.81 22.18
N LYS A 11 8.62 1.15 22.77
CA LYS A 11 9.99 1.17 22.25
C LYS A 11 10.07 0.63 20.82
N LEU A 12 9.38 -0.47 20.53
CA LEU A 12 9.33 -1.04 19.20
C LEU A 12 8.71 -0.07 18.19
N SER A 13 7.56 0.55 18.52
CA SER A 13 6.94 1.55 17.65
C SER A 13 7.88 2.71 17.34
N THR A 14 8.54 3.28 18.35
CA THR A 14 9.50 4.38 18.15
C THR A 14 10.70 3.96 17.30
N LEU A 15 11.22 2.75 17.48
CA LEU A 15 12.31 2.24 16.64
C LEU A 15 11.86 2.03 15.20
N LYS A 16 10.67 1.46 14.99
CA LYS A 16 10.08 1.28 13.66
C LYS A 16 9.86 2.62 12.97
N GLU A 17 9.29 3.61 13.66
CA GLU A 17 9.09 4.96 13.12
C GLU A 17 10.41 5.60 12.70
N LYS A 18 11.44 5.55 13.55
CA LYS A 18 12.75 6.11 13.22
C LYS A 18 13.37 5.47 11.97
N GLU A 19 13.33 4.14 11.87
CA GLU A 19 13.89 3.43 10.72
C GLU A 19 13.06 3.67 9.46
N PHE A 20 11.73 3.71 9.60
CA PHE A 20 10.83 4.02 8.49
C PHE A 20 11.09 5.39 7.89
N GLU A 21 11.33 6.41 8.72
CA GLU A 21 11.66 7.76 8.23
C GLU A 21 12.93 7.75 7.36
N ALA A 22 13.96 7.00 7.76
CA ALA A 22 15.18 6.86 6.95
C ALA A 22 14.92 6.14 5.60
N ILE A 23 14.10 5.09 5.61
CA ILE A 23 13.68 4.38 4.39
C ILE A 23 12.86 5.30 3.48
N LYS A 24 11.92 6.05 4.04
CA LYS A 24 11.08 7.00 3.32
C LYS A 24 11.93 8.06 2.61
N ASP A 25 12.87 8.66 3.32
CA ASP A 25 13.75 9.70 2.76
C ASP A 25 14.59 9.15 1.59
N GLU A 26 15.15 7.95 1.73
CA GLU A 26 15.87 7.24 0.66
C GLU A 26 14.98 7.02 -0.56
N LEU A 27 13.78 6.47 -0.36
CA LEU A 27 12.85 6.16 -1.45
C LEU A 27 12.34 7.42 -2.15
N CYS A 28 12.05 8.49 -1.41
CA CYS A 28 11.59 9.76 -1.96
C CYS A 28 12.66 10.46 -2.82
N GLY A 29 13.94 10.20 -2.58
CA GLY A 29 15.04 10.74 -3.40
C GLY A 29 15.19 10.10 -4.78
N ASP A 30 14.70 8.87 -4.98
CA ASP A 30 14.94 8.05 -6.19
C ASP A 30 13.66 7.61 -6.92
N SER A 31 12.48 7.99 -6.42
CA SER A 31 11.20 7.49 -6.93
C SER A 31 10.33 8.59 -7.54
N LEU A 32 9.45 8.21 -8.47
CA LEU A 32 8.42 9.10 -9.01
C LEU A 32 7.26 9.26 -8.02
N LEU A 33 6.92 8.17 -7.32
CA LEU A 33 5.90 8.14 -6.25
C LEU A 33 6.33 7.15 -5.17
N VAL A 34 6.00 7.50 -3.93
CA VAL A 34 6.00 6.56 -2.79
C VAL A 34 4.65 6.67 -2.10
N ILE A 35 3.94 5.55 -2.03
CA ILE A 35 2.60 5.48 -1.47
C ILE A 35 2.61 4.51 -0.29
N LEU A 36 2.24 4.99 0.89
CA LEU A 36 1.97 4.15 2.05
C LEU A 36 0.58 3.54 1.91
N PHE A 37 0.47 2.23 2.12
CA PHE A 37 -0.82 1.55 2.13
C PHE A 37 -0.90 0.54 3.28
N GLY A 38 -1.96 -0.26 3.31
CA GLY A 38 -2.18 -1.24 4.38
C GLY A 38 -2.62 -0.59 5.69
N SER A 39 -2.42 -1.31 6.81
CA SER A 39 -2.99 -0.93 8.11
C SER A 39 -2.53 0.45 8.57
N ARG A 40 -1.27 0.82 8.29
CA ARG A 40 -0.69 2.10 8.68
C ARG A 40 -1.26 3.29 7.90
N ALA A 41 -1.67 3.07 6.65
CA ALA A 41 -2.40 4.09 5.90
C ALA A 41 -3.84 4.27 6.40
N ARG A 42 -4.44 3.22 6.94
CA ARG A 42 -5.82 3.25 7.48
C ARG A 42 -5.93 3.67 8.94
N GLY A 43 -4.83 3.65 9.70
CA GLY A 43 -4.85 3.91 11.15
C GLY A 43 -5.27 2.69 11.98
N GLU A 44 -5.14 1.50 11.41
CA GLU A 44 -5.50 0.20 12.01
C GLU A 44 -4.27 -0.57 12.48
N GLU A 45 -3.10 0.07 12.47
CA GLU A 45 -1.84 -0.59 12.78
C GLU A 45 -1.70 -0.99 14.25
N THR A 46 -0.92 -2.04 14.44
CA THR A 46 -0.41 -2.45 15.75
C THR A 46 1.09 -2.15 15.83
N PRO A 47 1.71 -2.19 17.02
CA PRO A 47 3.16 -2.09 17.15
C PRO A 47 3.95 -3.12 16.32
N LEU A 48 3.32 -4.24 15.95
CA LEU A 48 3.93 -5.28 15.11
C LEU A 48 3.74 -5.05 13.62
N SER A 49 2.77 -4.23 13.20
CA SER A 49 2.49 -3.95 11.78
C SER A 49 3.71 -3.39 11.06
N ASP A 50 3.96 -3.87 9.86
CA ASP A 50 4.99 -3.35 8.96
C ASP A 50 4.48 -2.12 8.20
N TYR A 51 5.37 -1.47 7.46
CA TYR A 51 5.04 -0.37 6.54
C TYR A 51 4.97 -0.93 5.11
N ASP A 52 3.77 -1.00 4.56
CA ASP A 52 3.57 -1.44 3.18
C ASP A 52 3.71 -0.26 2.22
N LEU A 53 4.65 -0.35 1.28
CA LEU A 53 4.99 0.75 0.37
C LEU A 53 4.87 0.33 -1.08
N LEU A 54 4.07 1.06 -1.86
CA LEU A 54 4.13 1.00 -3.31
C LEU A 54 5.07 2.10 -3.81
N VAL A 55 6.13 1.70 -4.49
CA VAL A 55 7.18 2.59 -4.99
C VAL A 55 7.17 2.55 -6.51
N ILE A 56 6.98 3.71 -7.14
CA ILE A 56 6.93 3.83 -8.58
C ILE A 56 8.20 4.52 -9.06
N LYS A 57 8.98 3.83 -9.90
CA LYS A 57 10.28 4.30 -10.42
C LYS A 57 10.27 4.41 -11.95
N LYS A 58 11.24 5.15 -12.50
CA LYS A 58 11.44 5.25 -13.96
C LYS A 58 11.90 3.94 -14.60
N ARG A 59 12.66 3.13 -13.85
CA ARG A 59 13.22 1.86 -14.31
C ARG A 59 12.77 0.75 -13.37
N ARG A 60 12.60 -0.43 -13.95
CA ARG A 60 12.27 -1.63 -13.20
C ARG A 60 13.42 -1.98 -12.25
N GLY A 61 13.06 -2.39 -11.04
CA GLY A 61 13.97 -2.96 -10.04
C GLY A 61 13.41 -4.28 -9.50
N ASP A 62 13.94 -4.73 -8.37
CA ASP A 62 13.42 -5.91 -7.67
C ASP A 62 11.96 -5.67 -7.26
N ARG A 63 11.05 -6.54 -7.70
CA ARG A 63 9.60 -6.37 -7.54
C ARG A 63 9.20 -6.21 -6.06
N VAL A 64 9.81 -7.00 -5.17
CA VAL A 64 9.55 -6.96 -3.73
C VAL A 64 10.88 -6.88 -3.00
N VAL A 65 11.00 -5.90 -2.09
CA VAL A 65 12.15 -5.73 -1.20
C VAL A 65 11.66 -5.72 0.24
N LEU A 66 12.19 -6.61 1.07
CA LEU A 66 11.92 -6.63 2.50
C LEU A 66 13.05 -5.89 3.23
N LYS A 67 12.73 -4.74 3.82
CA LYS A 67 13.69 -3.91 4.56
C LYS A 67 13.01 -3.46 5.85
N TRP A 68 13.31 -4.12 6.96
CA TRP A 68 12.65 -3.84 8.23
C TRP A 68 12.64 -2.33 8.55
N PRO A 69 11.50 -1.72 8.92
CA PRO A 69 10.19 -2.34 9.18
C PRO A 69 9.22 -2.28 7.98
N ALA A 70 9.72 -2.13 6.76
CA ALA A 70 8.95 -1.94 5.54
C ALA A 70 8.97 -3.15 4.59
N GLN A 71 7.83 -3.34 3.91
CA GLN A 71 7.69 -4.20 2.75
C GLN A 71 7.46 -3.31 1.53
N ILE A 72 8.40 -3.34 0.58
CA ILE A 72 8.45 -2.41 -0.54
C ILE A 72 8.11 -3.15 -1.84
N PHE A 73 7.15 -2.61 -2.59
CA PHE A 73 6.72 -3.12 -3.87
C PHE A 73 7.10 -2.13 -4.97
N ASN A 74 8.08 -2.49 -5.80
CA ASN A 74 8.58 -1.62 -6.87
C ASN A 74 7.86 -1.90 -8.18
N TYR A 75 7.40 -0.84 -8.83
CA TYR A 75 6.78 -0.88 -10.15
C TYR A 75 7.26 0.29 -11.01
N THR A 76 7.18 0.16 -12.33
CA THR A 76 7.12 1.32 -13.22
C THR A 76 5.68 1.82 -13.36
N VAL A 77 5.50 3.02 -13.91
CA VAL A 77 4.16 3.57 -14.18
C VAL A 77 3.34 2.61 -15.05
N ASP A 78 3.93 2.07 -16.11
CA ASP A 78 3.26 1.15 -17.02
C ASP A 78 2.84 -0.14 -16.32
N GLU A 79 3.72 -0.70 -15.49
CA GLU A 79 3.39 -1.92 -14.73
C GLU A 79 2.25 -1.67 -13.74
N VAL A 80 2.13 -0.49 -13.13
CA VAL A 80 0.98 -0.17 -12.26
C VAL A 80 -0.33 -0.20 -13.06
N PHE A 81 -0.36 0.40 -14.25
CA PHE A 81 -1.56 0.33 -15.10
C PHE A 81 -1.88 -1.11 -15.54
N GLU A 82 -0.86 -1.91 -15.88
CA GLU A 82 -1.03 -3.33 -16.19
C GLU A 82 -1.63 -4.11 -15.00
N GLU A 83 -1.09 -3.93 -13.80
CA GLU A 83 -1.57 -4.61 -12.60
C GLU A 83 -2.98 -4.17 -12.19
N LEU A 84 -3.33 -2.89 -12.37
CA LEU A 84 -4.70 -2.42 -12.21
C LEU A 84 -5.66 -3.15 -13.17
N SER A 85 -5.27 -3.30 -14.44
CA SER A 85 -6.08 -4.02 -15.43
C SER A 85 -6.27 -5.51 -15.09
N ARG A 86 -5.30 -6.09 -14.37
CA ARG A 86 -5.31 -7.47 -13.86
C ARG A 86 -6.03 -7.63 -12.52
N LEU A 87 -6.61 -6.55 -11.99
CA LEU A 87 -7.28 -6.53 -10.69
C LEU A 87 -6.36 -6.95 -9.54
N ASN A 88 -5.07 -6.60 -9.63
CA ASN A 88 -4.14 -6.84 -8.54
C ASN A 88 -4.59 -6.05 -7.31
N THR A 89 -5.08 -6.77 -6.30
CA THR A 89 -5.69 -6.18 -5.10
C THR A 89 -4.71 -5.37 -4.27
N LEU A 90 -3.42 -5.70 -4.32
CA LEU A 90 -2.38 -4.93 -3.64
C LEU A 90 -2.22 -3.55 -4.27
N VAL A 91 -2.17 -3.51 -5.60
CA VAL A 91 -2.05 -2.24 -6.34
C VAL A 91 -3.34 -1.43 -6.18
N LEU A 92 -4.52 -2.07 -6.19
CA LEU A 92 -5.79 -1.42 -5.90
C LEU A 92 -5.80 -0.80 -4.50
N ASP A 93 -5.39 -1.54 -3.47
CA ASP A 93 -5.28 -1.03 -2.10
C ASP A 93 -4.35 0.17 -2.01
N ALA A 94 -3.19 0.07 -2.66
CA ALA A 94 -2.21 1.14 -2.66
C ALA A 94 -2.73 2.43 -3.30
N VAL A 95 -3.41 2.37 -4.45
CA VAL A 95 -3.85 3.59 -5.14
C VAL A 95 -5.19 4.14 -4.63
N LEU A 96 -6.07 3.29 -4.07
CA LEU A 96 -7.39 3.70 -3.59
C LEU A 96 -7.35 4.10 -2.11
N GLU A 97 -6.76 3.27 -1.24
CA GLU A 97 -6.72 3.47 0.22
C GLU A 97 -5.39 4.08 0.69
N GLY A 98 -4.36 4.07 -0.16
CA GLY A 98 -3.04 4.56 0.22
C GLY A 98 -2.96 6.08 0.36
N ARG A 99 -1.90 6.50 1.04
CA ARG A 99 -1.50 7.88 1.26
C ARG A 99 -0.22 8.15 0.49
N LEU A 100 -0.24 9.16 -0.37
CA LEU A 100 0.97 9.65 -1.02
C LEU A 100 1.92 10.23 0.03
N LEU A 101 3.13 9.68 0.12
CA LEU A 101 4.19 10.21 1.00
C LEU A 101 5.01 11.28 0.28
N CYS A 102 5.31 11.05 -1.00
CA CYS A 102 6.07 11.96 -1.84
C CYS A 102 5.93 11.62 -3.33
N GLY A 103 6.23 12.59 -4.18
CA GLY A 103 6.24 12.45 -5.63
C GLY A 103 5.19 13.29 -6.36
N ASP A 104 4.85 12.89 -7.58
CA ASP A 104 3.92 13.60 -8.46
C ASP A 104 2.43 13.37 -8.08
N GLU A 105 1.82 14.36 -7.42
CA GLU A 105 0.40 14.33 -7.05
C GLU A 105 -0.55 14.13 -8.25
N GLN A 106 -0.23 14.68 -9.42
CA GLN A 106 -1.09 14.54 -10.60
C GLN A 106 -1.06 13.11 -11.13
N LEU A 107 0.11 12.47 -11.10
CA LEU A 107 0.25 11.06 -11.45
C LEU A 107 -0.50 10.18 -10.44
N PHE A 108 -0.38 10.44 -9.14
CA PHE A 108 -1.10 9.69 -8.11
C PHE A 108 -2.62 9.76 -8.33
N GLU A 109 -3.16 10.96 -8.55
CA GLU A 109 -4.58 11.16 -8.83
C GLU A 109 -5.03 10.54 -10.16
N LYS A 110 -4.14 10.47 -11.16
CA LYS A 110 -4.43 9.73 -12.40
C LYS A 110 -4.56 8.23 -12.13
N LEU A 111 -3.66 7.63 -11.36
CA LEU A 111 -3.71 6.20 -11.01
C LEU A 111 -4.96 5.87 -10.21
N ARG A 112 -5.31 6.71 -9.23
CA ARG A 112 -6.54 6.58 -8.44
C ARG A 112 -7.78 6.59 -9.32
N ARG A 113 -7.91 7.56 -10.23
CA ARG A 113 -9.05 7.63 -11.18
C ARG A 113 -9.16 6.40 -12.08
N GLU A 114 -8.04 5.85 -12.56
CA GLU A 114 -8.08 4.63 -13.37
C GLU A 114 -8.50 3.41 -12.55
N ALA A 115 -8.05 3.30 -11.30
CA ALA A 115 -8.48 2.24 -10.39
C ALA A 115 -9.98 2.32 -10.05
N GLU A 116 -10.52 3.53 -9.80
CA GLU A 116 -11.94 3.76 -9.56
C GLU A 116 -12.80 3.29 -10.74
N LYS A 117 -12.40 3.64 -11.98
CA LYS A 117 -13.08 3.17 -13.21
C LYS A 117 -13.10 1.65 -13.31
N ILE A 118 -11.99 1.00 -12.97
CA ILE A 118 -11.87 -0.46 -13.02
C ILE A 118 -12.77 -1.11 -11.96
N VAL A 119 -12.75 -0.60 -10.73
CA VAL A 119 -13.62 -1.08 -9.62
C VAL A 119 -15.09 -0.95 -9.99
N GLU A 120 -15.50 0.20 -10.56
CA GLU A 120 -16.86 0.42 -11.03
C GLU A 120 -17.24 -0.55 -12.15
N LYS A 121 -16.41 -0.66 -13.18
CA LYS A 121 -16.64 -1.53 -14.34
C LYS A 121 -16.74 -3.01 -13.97
N GLN A 122 -15.93 -3.47 -13.00
CA GLN A 122 -15.88 -4.87 -12.54
C GLN A 122 -16.81 -5.15 -11.36
N TRP A 123 -17.59 -4.15 -10.93
CA TRP A 123 -18.52 -4.26 -9.81
C TRP A 123 -17.85 -4.75 -8.52
N LEU A 124 -16.59 -4.35 -8.31
CA LEU A 124 -15.84 -4.73 -7.13
C LEU A 124 -16.32 -3.93 -5.92
N ARG A 125 -16.25 -4.56 -4.75
CA ARG A 125 -16.46 -3.92 -3.45
C ARG A 125 -15.36 -4.35 -2.50
N LYS A 126 -14.92 -3.42 -1.66
CA LYS A 126 -14.05 -3.74 -0.54
C LYS A 126 -14.87 -4.39 0.57
N SER A 127 -14.35 -5.48 1.11
CA SER A 127 -14.83 -6.20 2.29
C SER A 127 -13.70 -6.27 3.33
N GLU A 128 -13.99 -6.76 4.54
CA GLU A 128 -12.97 -6.95 5.58
C GLU A 128 -11.83 -7.88 5.15
N THR A 129 -12.11 -8.87 4.29
CA THR A 129 -11.14 -9.87 3.85
C THR A 129 -10.49 -9.56 2.50
N GLY A 130 -10.86 -8.45 1.84
CA GLY A 130 -10.31 -8.06 0.54
C GLY A 130 -11.35 -7.57 -0.46
N TRP A 131 -11.03 -7.65 -1.74
CA TRP A 131 -11.93 -7.21 -2.82
C TRP A 131 -12.80 -8.35 -3.33
N VAL A 132 -14.11 -8.12 -3.40
CA VAL A 132 -15.10 -9.10 -3.89
C VAL A 132 -15.89 -8.52 -5.05
N SER A 133 -16.19 -9.34 -6.06
CA SER A 133 -17.12 -8.95 -7.12
C SER A 133 -18.56 -9.14 -6.66
N ARG A 134 -19.45 -8.19 -6.98
CA ARG A 134 -20.89 -8.35 -6.74
C ARG A 134 -21.51 -9.54 -7.48
N ALA A 135 -20.89 -10.05 -8.54
CA ALA A 135 -21.36 -11.26 -9.21
C ALA A 135 -21.31 -12.48 -8.26
N VAL A 136 -20.23 -12.60 -7.48
CA VAL A 136 -20.04 -13.70 -6.51
C VAL A 136 -21.03 -13.60 -5.34
N LEU A 137 -21.37 -12.39 -4.90
CA LEU A 137 -22.31 -12.15 -3.79
C LEU A 137 -23.77 -12.46 -4.15
N ARG A 138 -24.13 -12.52 -5.44
CA ARG A 138 -25.49 -12.87 -5.88
C ARG A 138 -25.76 -14.37 -5.91
N ASP A 139 -24.72 -15.18 -6.03
CA ASP A 139 -24.83 -16.64 -6.15
C ASP A 139 -24.71 -17.38 -4.79
N GLY A 140 -24.82 -16.67 -3.67
CA GLY A 140 -24.81 -17.30 -2.33
C GLY A 140 -23.43 -17.87 -1.94
N GLY A 141 -22.34 -17.27 -2.42
CA GLY A 141 -20.99 -17.63 -1.99
C GLY A 141 -20.75 -17.27 -0.53
N VAL A 142 -21.00 -18.26 0.34
CA VAL A 142 -20.71 -18.43 1.79
C VAL A 142 -20.68 -17.15 2.64
#